data_AF-Q08370-F1
#
_entry.id   AF-Q08370-F1
#
_cell.length_a   1.000
_cell.length_b   1.000
_cell.length_c   1.000
_cell.angle_alpha   90.00
_cell.angle_beta   90.00
_cell.angle_gamma   90.00
#
_symmetry.space_group_name_H-M   'P 1'
#
loop_
_entity.id
_entity.type
_entity.pdbx_description
1 polymer ?
#
loop_
_entity_poly.entity_id
_entity_poly.type
_entity_poly.pdbx_seq_one_letter_code
_entity_poly.pdbx_strand_id
1 'polypeptide(L)'
;MNPIHARFSSVEALRHSNVDIQAIKSEGQLEVNGKRYEIRAAADGSIAVLRPDQQSKADKFFKGAAHLIGGQSQRAQIAQVLNEKAAAVPRLDRMLGRRFDLEKGGSSAVGAAIKAADSRLTSKQTFASFQQWAEKAEALGRYRNRYLHDLQEGHARHNAYECGRVKNITWKRYRLSITRKTLSYAPQIHDDREEEELDLGRYIAEDRNARTGFFRMVPKDQRAPETNSGRLTIGVEPKYGAQLALAMATLMDKHKSVTQGKVVGPAKYGQQTDSAILYINGDLAKAVKLGEKLKKLSGIPPEGFVEHTPLSMQSTGLGLSYAESVEGQPSSHGQARTHVIMDALKGQGPMENRLKMALAERGYDPENPALRARN
;
A
#
# COMPACT_ATOMS: atom_id res chain seq x y z
N MET A 1 -17.87 37.78 0.95
CA MET A 1 -17.84 36.31 1.10
C MET A 1 -16.39 35.86 0.93
N ASN A 2 -15.81 35.13 1.89
CA ASN A 2 -14.48 34.56 1.69
C ASN A 2 -14.53 33.54 0.53
N PRO A 3 -13.59 33.58 -0.43
CA PRO A 3 -13.53 32.60 -1.50
C PRO A 3 -13.30 31.21 -0.90
N ILE A 4 -14.15 30.24 -1.27
CA ILE A 4 -13.91 28.83 -0.94
C ILE A 4 -12.87 28.31 -1.94
N HIS A 5 -11.65 28.08 -1.47
CA HIS A 5 -10.57 27.56 -2.32
C HIS A 5 -10.55 26.02 -2.39
N ALA A 6 -11.08 25.34 -1.39
CA ALA A 6 -11.15 23.88 -1.34
C ALA A 6 -12.59 23.38 -1.56
N ARG A 7 -12.84 22.82 -2.75
CA ARG A 7 -14.12 22.21 -3.14
C ARG A 7 -13.92 20.76 -3.54
N PHE A 8 -14.73 19.88 -2.99
CA PHE A 8 -14.70 18.45 -3.27
C PHE A 8 -16.08 17.95 -3.68
N SER A 9 -16.16 17.11 -4.71
CA SER A 9 -17.42 16.53 -5.19
C SER A 9 -18.04 15.55 -4.20
N SER A 10 -17.24 14.93 -3.33
CA SER A 10 -17.69 13.98 -2.30
C SER A 10 -16.70 13.92 -1.12
N VAL A 11 -17.08 13.23 -0.05
CA VAL A 11 -16.18 12.96 1.09
C VAL A 11 -15.00 12.10 0.64
N GLU A 12 -15.23 11.14 -0.25
CA GLU A 12 -14.18 10.34 -0.88
C GLU A 12 -13.22 11.22 -1.68
N ALA A 13 -13.71 12.23 -2.41
CA ALA A 13 -12.84 13.15 -3.14
C ALA A 13 -11.95 13.98 -2.18
N LEU A 14 -12.51 14.43 -1.04
CA LEU A 14 -11.73 15.05 0.04
C LEU A 14 -10.72 14.07 0.64
N ARG A 15 -11.07 12.81 0.85
CA ARG A 15 -10.18 11.80 1.42
C ARG A 15 -8.92 11.58 0.57
N HIS A 16 -9.06 11.64 -0.75
CA HIS A 16 -7.95 11.41 -1.69
C HIS A 16 -7.26 12.70 -2.14
N SER A 17 -7.67 13.88 -1.68
CA SER A 17 -7.04 15.14 -2.08
C SER A 17 -5.80 15.47 -1.25
N ASN A 18 -4.84 16.18 -1.86
CA ASN A 18 -3.76 16.87 -1.17
C ASN A 18 -4.25 18.24 -0.69
N VAL A 19 -5.11 18.22 0.33
CA VAL A 19 -5.61 19.45 0.92
C VAL A 19 -4.66 19.95 2.01
N ASP A 20 -4.28 21.22 1.94
CA ASP A 20 -3.48 21.85 2.98
C ASP A 20 -4.36 22.11 4.21
N ILE A 21 -4.12 21.31 5.25
CA ILE A 21 -4.88 21.36 6.49
C ILE A 21 -4.68 22.69 7.23
N GLN A 22 -3.50 23.31 7.12
CA GLN A 22 -3.26 24.62 7.75
C GLN A 22 -4.01 25.71 7.01
N ALA A 23 -4.00 25.69 5.67
CA ALA A 23 -4.77 26.62 4.86
C ALA A 23 -6.28 26.51 5.15
N ILE A 24 -6.83 25.29 5.24
CA ILE A 24 -8.25 25.11 5.60
C ILE A 24 -8.55 25.66 6.99
N LYS A 25 -7.65 25.47 7.97
CA LYS A 25 -7.82 26.00 9.33
C LYS A 25 -7.83 27.52 9.36
N SER A 26 -6.99 28.18 8.54
CA SER A 26 -6.95 29.64 8.44
C SER A 26 -8.12 30.23 7.66
N GLU A 27 -8.59 29.54 6.61
CA GLU A 27 -9.71 30.00 5.77
C GLU A 27 -11.07 29.73 6.42
N GLY A 28 -11.13 28.68 7.23
CA GLY A 28 -12.29 28.28 8.01
C GLY A 28 -13.48 27.78 7.20
N GLN A 29 -13.33 27.53 5.90
CA GLN A 29 -14.44 27.16 5.00
C GLN A 29 -14.01 26.03 4.04
N LEU A 30 -14.91 25.07 3.83
CA LEU A 30 -14.71 23.95 2.91
C LEU A 30 -16.03 23.58 2.24
N GLU A 31 -16.03 23.25 0.95
CA GLU A 31 -17.21 22.72 0.27
C GLU A 31 -17.04 21.24 -0.06
N VAL A 32 -18.01 20.41 0.34
CA VAL A 32 -18.04 18.97 0.03
C VAL A 32 -19.43 18.59 -0.45
N ASN A 33 -19.52 18.01 -1.65
CA ASN A 33 -20.77 17.60 -2.29
C ASN A 33 -21.79 18.77 -2.38
N GLY A 34 -21.32 19.94 -2.82
CA GLY A 34 -22.12 21.16 -2.95
C GLY A 34 -22.57 21.79 -1.63
N LYS A 35 -22.15 21.24 -0.47
CA LYS A 35 -22.48 21.76 0.85
C LYS A 35 -21.28 22.47 1.44
N ARG A 36 -21.50 23.69 1.92
CA ARG A 36 -20.50 24.50 2.61
C ARG A 36 -20.42 24.11 4.09
N TYR A 37 -19.20 23.89 4.55
CA TYR A 37 -18.86 23.57 5.92
C TYR A 37 -17.88 24.61 6.45
N GLU A 38 -18.05 24.98 7.71
CA GLU A 38 -17.11 25.80 8.44
C GLU A 38 -16.16 24.89 9.21
N ILE A 39 -14.86 25.17 9.13
CA ILE A 39 -13.80 24.37 9.73
C ILE A 39 -13.16 25.18 10.86
N ARG A 40 -13.12 24.62 12.07
CA ARG A 40 -12.49 25.26 13.23
C ARG A 40 -11.60 24.27 13.95
N ALA A 41 -10.54 24.77 14.58
CA ALA A 41 -9.82 23.99 15.57
C ALA A 41 -10.65 23.94 16.86
N ALA A 42 -10.95 22.75 17.36
CA ALA A 42 -11.52 22.55 18.68
C ALA A 42 -10.44 22.75 19.76
N ALA A 43 -10.88 22.91 21.02
CA ALA A 43 -9.98 23.18 22.15
C ALA A 43 -8.93 22.07 22.39
N ASP A 44 -9.22 20.83 21.98
CA ASP A 44 -8.31 19.68 22.06
C ASP A 44 -7.34 19.58 20.86
N GLY A 45 -7.41 20.52 19.91
CA GLY A 45 -6.58 20.54 18.71
C GLY A 45 -7.12 19.70 17.54
N SER A 46 -8.25 19.00 17.71
CA SER A 46 -8.96 18.33 16.63
C SER A 46 -9.66 19.34 15.71
N ILE A 47 -9.97 18.91 14.50
CA ILE A 47 -10.72 19.70 13.51
C ILE A 47 -12.20 19.43 13.69
N ALA A 48 -12.94 20.47 14.06
CA ALA A 48 -14.39 20.49 14.09
C ALA A 48 -14.93 21.00 12.75
N VAL A 49 -15.95 20.31 12.24
CA VAL A 49 -16.64 20.64 11.00
C VAL A 49 -18.07 21.02 11.36
N LEU A 50 -18.49 22.23 11.03
CA LEU A 50 -19.83 22.76 11.28
C LEU A 50 -20.49 23.11 9.94
N ARG A 51 -21.82 23.20 9.91
CA ARG A 51 -22.50 23.86 8.79
C ARG A 51 -22.85 25.29 9.23
N PRO A 52 -22.79 26.30 8.34
CA PRO A 52 -23.05 27.69 8.70
C PRO A 52 -24.42 27.92 9.37
N ASP A 53 -25.41 27.08 9.07
CA ASP A 53 -26.78 27.12 9.62
C ASP A 53 -26.91 26.51 11.04
N GLN A 54 -25.84 25.95 11.62
CA GLN A 54 -25.90 25.22 12.89
C GLN A 54 -24.95 25.75 13.99
N GLN A 55 -24.42 26.97 13.84
CA GLN A 55 -23.48 27.57 14.80
C GLN A 55 -24.02 27.63 16.24
N SER A 56 -25.33 27.76 16.46
CA SER A 56 -25.94 27.89 17.80
C SER A 56 -26.04 26.58 18.61
N LYS A 57 -25.64 25.42 18.05
CA LYS A 57 -25.70 24.11 18.75
C LYS A 57 -24.32 23.47 19.01
N ALA A 58 -23.21 24.15 18.67
CA ALA A 58 -21.88 23.56 18.68
C ALA A 58 -21.34 23.25 20.09
N ASP A 59 -21.65 24.08 21.10
CA ASP A 59 -21.06 23.94 22.44
C ASP A 59 -21.61 22.79 23.29
N LYS A 60 -22.75 22.19 22.91
CA LYS A 60 -23.41 21.11 23.67
C LYS A 60 -23.23 19.71 23.08
N PHE A 61 -22.57 19.56 21.92
CA PHE A 61 -22.50 18.26 21.22
C PHE A 61 -21.27 17.42 21.59
N PHE A 62 -20.32 17.97 22.35
CA PHE A 62 -18.99 17.37 22.56
C PHE A 62 -18.91 16.22 23.60
N LYS A 63 -20.03 15.69 24.10
CA LYS A 63 -20.02 14.56 25.06
C LYS A 63 -20.90 13.36 24.73
N GLY A 64 -21.59 13.30 23.59
CA GLY A 64 -22.73 12.37 23.44
C GLY A 64 -22.89 11.52 22.18
N ALA A 65 -21.99 11.54 21.18
CA ALA A 65 -22.35 11.01 19.85
C ALA A 65 -21.38 9.97 19.24
N ALA A 66 -20.71 9.16 20.06
CA ALA A 66 -20.05 7.94 19.56
C ALA A 66 -21.01 6.73 19.44
N HIS A 67 -22.24 6.81 19.97
CA HIS A 67 -23.07 5.62 20.22
C HIS A 67 -24.54 5.67 19.74
N LEU A 68 -24.91 6.52 18.79
CA LEU A 68 -26.28 6.50 18.22
C LEU A 68 -26.28 6.12 16.73
N ILE A 69 -26.48 4.81 16.52
CA ILE A 69 -27.34 4.14 15.53
C ILE A 69 -27.65 4.94 14.24
N GLY A 70 -27.13 4.45 13.11
CA GLY A 70 -27.68 4.73 11.78
C GLY A 70 -27.00 5.87 11.01
N GLY A 71 -25.99 5.52 10.20
CA GLY A 71 -25.38 6.40 9.20
C GLY A 71 -24.46 7.47 9.79
N GLN A 72 -23.14 7.28 9.66
CA GLN A 72 -22.18 8.34 9.99
C GLN A 72 -22.54 9.60 9.20
N SER A 73 -22.98 10.66 9.88
CA SER A 73 -23.33 11.92 9.22
C SER A 73 -22.16 12.39 8.35
N GLN A 74 -22.44 12.96 7.18
CA GLN A 74 -21.43 13.47 6.24
C GLN A 74 -20.41 14.39 6.94
N ARG A 75 -20.86 15.15 7.96
CA ARG A 75 -20.03 16.00 8.82
C ARG A 75 -19.01 15.20 9.65
N ALA A 76 -19.44 14.11 10.27
CA ALA A 76 -18.55 13.24 11.05
C ALA A 76 -17.49 12.59 10.14
N GLN A 77 -17.88 12.19 8.93
CA GLN A 77 -16.95 11.63 7.96
C GLN A 77 -15.92 12.67 7.48
N ILE A 78 -16.35 13.90 7.19
CA ILE A 78 -15.43 15.01 6.83
C ILE A 78 -14.48 15.31 8.00
N ALA A 79 -14.99 15.42 9.22
CA ALA A 79 -14.18 15.66 10.41
C ALA A 79 -13.15 14.55 10.61
N GLN A 80 -13.55 13.29 10.45
CA GLN A 80 -12.64 12.15 10.53
C GLN A 80 -11.53 12.25 9.47
N VAL A 81 -11.87 12.48 8.20
CA VAL A 81 -10.88 12.63 7.12
C VAL A 81 -9.90 13.75 7.39
N LEU A 82 -10.38 14.93 7.81
CA LEU A 82 -9.53 16.07 8.10
C LEU A 82 -8.61 15.81 9.28
N ASN A 83 -9.10 15.15 10.35
CA ASN A 83 -8.28 14.78 11.50
C ASN A 83 -7.23 13.70 11.16
N GLU A 84 -7.58 12.71 10.34
CA GLU A 84 -6.63 11.70 9.82
C GLU A 84 -5.51 12.37 9.02
N LYS A 85 -5.86 13.31 8.12
CA LYS A 85 -4.88 14.08 7.36
C LYS A 85 -4.05 15.01 8.27
N ALA A 86 -4.66 15.65 9.26
CA ALA A 86 -3.95 16.51 10.22
C ALA A 86 -2.93 15.73 11.06
N ALA A 87 -3.22 14.46 11.37
CA ALA A 87 -2.32 13.58 12.10
C ALA A 87 -1.16 13.08 11.23
N ALA A 88 -1.37 12.93 9.92
CA ALA A 88 -0.37 12.47 8.96
C ALA A 88 0.66 13.54 8.55
N VAL A 89 0.43 14.82 8.84
CA VAL A 89 1.40 15.91 8.56
C VAL A 89 2.39 16.01 9.74
N PRO A 90 3.70 15.80 9.54
CA PRO A 90 4.69 16.04 10.58
C PRO A 90 4.63 17.50 11.02
N ARG A 91 4.35 17.75 12.31
CA ARG A 91 4.34 19.10 12.90
C ARG A 91 5.76 19.71 12.82
N LEU A 92 6.08 20.38 11.72
CA LEU A 92 7.30 21.17 11.59
C LEU A 92 7.13 22.63 12.07
N ASP A 93 5.89 23.12 12.21
CA ASP A 93 5.61 24.54 12.50
C ASP A 93 5.27 24.86 13.96
N ARG A 94 6.14 24.45 14.90
CA ARG A 94 6.10 25.03 16.26
C ARG A 94 7.46 25.42 16.83
N MET A 95 8.51 25.48 16.01
CA MET A 95 9.87 25.82 16.46
C MET A 95 10.53 27.02 15.77
N LEU A 96 9.82 27.79 14.94
CA LEU A 96 10.35 29.06 14.38
C LEU A 96 10.34 30.25 15.37
N GLY A 97 10.35 29.97 16.68
CA GLY A 97 10.35 30.97 17.75
C GLY A 97 11.55 30.92 18.71
N ARG A 98 12.52 30.01 18.52
CA ARG A 98 13.77 30.02 19.29
C ARG A 98 14.93 29.74 18.35
N ARG A 99 15.89 30.67 18.31
CA ARG A 99 17.26 30.43 17.83
C ARG A 99 17.74 29.11 18.44
N PHE A 100 17.92 28.10 17.60
CA PHE A 100 18.64 26.90 17.99
C PHE A 100 19.97 26.94 17.28
N ASP A 101 21.01 27.18 18.07
CA ASP A 101 22.38 26.83 17.73
C ASP A 101 22.40 25.34 17.38
N LEU A 102 22.88 25.06 16.16
CA LEU A 102 23.21 23.72 15.73
C LEU A 102 24.45 23.28 16.51
N GLU A 103 24.28 22.73 17.70
CA GLU A 103 25.17 21.71 18.24
C GLU A 103 24.56 21.05 19.48
N LYS A 104 24.51 19.71 19.44
CA LYS A 104 24.12 18.75 20.51
C LYS A 104 22.62 18.45 20.70
N GLY A 105 22.21 17.32 20.12
CA GLY A 105 21.37 16.29 20.77
C GLY A 105 19.86 16.53 20.89
N GLY A 106 19.03 15.64 20.30
CA GLY A 106 17.64 15.48 20.76
C GLY A 106 16.53 15.06 19.78
N SER A 107 16.78 14.81 18.50
CA SER A 107 15.69 14.56 17.52
C SER A 107 15.20 13.10 17.39
N SER A 108 15.78 12.14 18.11
CA SER A 108 15.49 10.71 17.87
C SER A 108 14.16 10.22 18.47
N ALA A 109 13.77 10.71 19.66
CA ALA A 109 12.64 10.14 20.41
C ALA A 109 11.27 10.44 19.79
N VAL A 110 11.05 11.68 19.32
CA VAL A 110 9.77 12.09 18.73
C VAL A 110 9.58 11.45 17.35
N GLY A 111 10.63 11.39 16.54
CA GLY A 111 10.60 10.71 15.24
C GLY A 111 10.36 9.20 15.35
N ALA A 112 10.87 8.55 16.40
CA ALA A 112 10.60 7.15 16.69
C ALA A 112 9.15 6.93 17.16
N ALA A 113 8.61 7.80 18.02
CA ALA A 113 7.24 7.69 18.51
C ALA A 113 6.18 7.88 17.40
N ILE A 114 6.38 8.85 16.50
CA ILE A 114 5.48 9.06 15.34
C ILE A 114 5.51 7.83 14.42
N LYS A 115 6.71 7.30 14.10
CA LYS A 115 6.84 6.07 13.31
C LYS A 115 6.18 4.86 13.98
N ALA A 116 6.22 4.78 15.32
CA ALA A 116 5.58 3.72 16.07
C ALA A 116 4.04 3.85 16.10
N ALA A 117 3.52 5.07 16.12
CA ALA A 117 2.07 5.31 16.02
C ALA A 117 1.54 4.95 14.62
N ASP A 118 2.24 5.40 13.57
CA ASP A 118 1.90 5.06 12.19
C ASP A 118 1.99 3.55 11.95
N SER A 119 3.03 2.88 12.48
CA SER A 119 3.17 1.42 12.35
C SER A 119 2.07 0.65 13.09
N ARG A 120 1.60 1.14 14.24
CA ARG A 120 0.45 0.54 14.95
C ARG A 120 -0.87 0.74 14.19
N LEU A 121 -1.10 1.95 13.66
CA LEU A 121 -2.33 2.26 12.94
C LEU A 121 -2.46 1.42 11.68
N THR A 122 -1.34 1.25 10.99
CA THR A 122 -1.24 0.40 9.81
C THR A 122 -1.34 -1.09 10.16
N SER A 123 -0.76 -1.57 11.27
CA SER A 123 -0.94 -2.96 11.72
C SER A 123 -2.42 -3.33 11.94
N LYS A 124 -3.20 -2.43 12.56
CA LYS A 124 -4.65 -2.62 12.73
C LYS A 124 -5.39 -2.71 11.40
N GLN A 125 -5.05 -1.86 10.43
CA GLN A 125 -5.65 -1.92 9.08
C GLN A 125 -5.27 -3.22 8.36
N THR A 126 -4.02 -3.64 8.49
CA THR A 126 -3.50 -4.88 7.92
C THR A 126 -4.27 -6.08 8.46
N PHE A 127 -4.39 -6.20 9.79
CA PHE A 127 -5.17 -7.28 10.41
C PHE A 127 -6.65 -7.21 10.04
N ALA A 128 -7.27 -6.03 10.06
CA ALA A 128 -8.68 -5.87 9.68
C ALA A 128 -8.94 -6.34 8.23
N SER A 129 -8.04 -6.03 7.29
CA SER A 129 -8.18 -6.49 5.89
C SER A 129 -8.06 -8.02 5.76
N PHE A 130 -7.21 -8.64 6.59
CA PHE A 130 -7.03 -10.09 6.64
C PHE A 130 -8.25 -10.78 7.28
N GLN A 131 -8.78 -10.21 8.35
CA GLN A 131 -10.01 -10.69 8.97
C GLN A 131 -11.20 -10.59 8.01
N GLN A 132 -11.36 -9.48 7.30
CA GLN A 132 -12.41 -9.31 6.28
C GLN A 132 -12.31 -10.38 5.17
N TRP A 133 -11.09 -10.73 4.75
CA TRP A 133 -10.88 -11.80 3.78
C TRP A 133 -11.38 -13.15 4.33
N ALA A 134 -11.00 -13.49 5.56
CA ALA A 134 -11.40 -14.73 6.21
C ALA A 134 -12.92 -14.81 6.46
N GLU A 135 -13.53 -13.73 6.95
CA GLU A 135 -14.98 -13.64 7.19
C GLU A 135 -15.76 -13.78 5.88
N LYS A 136 -15.29 -13.14 4.80
CA LYS A 136 -15.91 -13.28 3.48
C LYS A 136 -15.81 -14.73 2.96
N ALA A 137 -14.71 -15.41 3.22
CA ALA A 137 -14.56 -16.81 2.85
C ALA A 137 -15.48 -17.74 3.64
N GLU A 138 -15.60 -17.50 4.95
CA GLU A 138 -16.50 -18.24 5.84
C GLU A 138 -17.96 -18.07 5.41
N ALA A 139 -18.38 -16.82 5.16
CA ALA A 139 -19.74 -16.52 4.71
C ALA A 139 -20.11 -17.17 3.37
N LEU A 140 -19.12 -17.38 2.48
CA LEU A 140 -19.33 -18.05 1.19
C LEU A 140 -19.23 -19.58 1.27
N GLY A 141 -18.87 -20.15 2.42
CA GLY A 141 -18.60 -21.59 2.57
C GLY A 141 -17.45 -22.09 1.69
N ARG A 142 -16.51 -21.21 1.31
CA ARG A 142 -15.44 -21.52 0.36
C ARG A 142 -14.12 -21.83 1.07
N TYR A 143 -13.95 -23.10 1.41
CA TYR A 143 -12.79 -23.59 2.18
C TYR A 143 -11.63 -24.12 1.33
N ARG A 144 -11.78 -24.20 0.00
CA ARG A 144 -10.69 -24.66 -0.89
C ARG A 144 -9.69 -23.53 -1.15
N ASN A 145 -8.41 -23.86 -1.07
CA ASN A 145 -7.29 -22.93 -1.27
C ASN A 145 -7.44 -22.04 -2.51
N ARG A 146 -7.80 -22.60 -3.66
CA ARG A 146 -7.98 -21.84 -4.92
C ARG A 146 -9.00 -20.72 -4.77
N TYR A 147 -10.16 -20.98 -4.15
CA TYR A 147 -11.19 -19.95 -4.01
C TYR A 147 -10.81 -18.84 -3.03
N LEU A 148 -10.07 -19.19 -1.98
CA LEU A 148 -9.53 -18.22 -1.03
C LEU A 148 -8.52 -17.30 -1.72
N HIS A 149 -7.64 -17.87 -2.54
CA HIS A 149 -6.69 -17.12 -3.34
C HIS A 149 -7.41 -16.20 -4.35
N ASP A 150 -8.40 -16.71 -5.06
CA ASP A 150 -9.19 -15.92 -6.03
C ASP A 150 -9.93 -14.75 -5.36
N LEU A 151 -10.39 -14.91 -4.11
CA LEU A 151 -11.00 -13.82 -3.32
C LEU A 151 -10.00 -12.69 -3.05
N GLN A 152 -8.74 -13.03 -2.81
CA GLN A 152 -7.68 -12.05 -2.62
C GLN A 152 -7.32 -11.36 -3.94
N GLU A 153 -7.11 -12.12 -5.02
CA GLU A 153 -6.81 -11.56 -6.35
C GLU A 153 -7.96 -10.68 -6.89
N GLY A 154 -9.20 -11.06 -6.62
CA GLY A 154 -10.39 -10.28 -6.99
C GLY A 154 -10.52 -8.93 -6.27
N HIS A 155 -9.70 -8.67 -5.24
CA HIS A 155 -9.59 -7.37 -4.58
C HIS A 155 -8.73 -6.36 -5.36
N ALA A 156 -8.32 -6.69 -6.58
CA ALA A 156 -7.60 -5.77 -7.44
C ALA A 156 -8.41 -4.50 -7.77
N ARG A 157 -7.77 -3.33 -7.65
CA ARG A 157 -8.28 -2.14 -8.34
C ARG A 157 -8.06 -2.33 -9.83
N HIS A 158 -9.16 -2.30 -10.58
CA HIS A 158 -9.11 -2.28 -12.04
C HIS A 158 -8.85 -0.84 -12.46
N ASN A 159 -7.61 -0.51 -12.78
CA ASN A 159 -7.31 0.80 -13.39
C ASN A 159 -7.98 0.88 -14.76
N ALA A 160 -8.32 2.11 -15.16
CA ALA A 160 -8.95 2.37 -16.45
C ALA A 160 -8.15 1.69 -17.56
N TYR A 161 -8.85 0.93 -18.41
CA TYR A 161 -8.22 0.13 -19.46
C TYR A 161 -7.40 1.03 -20.37
N GLU A 162 -6.08 0.85 -20.37
CA GLU A 162 -5.24 1.59 -21.31
C GLU A 162 -5.52 1.12 -22.75
N CYS A 163 -5.78 2.08 -23.64
CA CYS A 163 -5.90 1.83 -25.07
C CYS A 163 -4.66 1.08 -25.59
N GLY A 164 -4.85 0.15 -26.53
CA GLY A 164 -3.79 -0.73 -27.04
C GLY A 164 -2.52 -0.01 -27.51
N ARG A 165 -2.63 1.25 -27.94
CA ARG A 165 -1.49 2.09 -28.31
C ARG A 165 -0.56 2.40 -27.13
N VAL A 166 -1.13 2.70 -25.95
CA VAL A 166 -0.34 2.96 -24.73
C VAL A 166 0.33 1.67 -24.26
N LYS A 167 -0.40 0.54 -24.26
CA LYS A 167 0.16 -0.78 -23.94
C LYS A 167 1.37 -1.12 -24.81
N ASN A 168 1.33 -0.82 -26.12
CA ASN A 168 2.45 -1.05 -27.03
C ASN A 168 3.64 -0.11 -26.76
N ILE A 169 3.41 1.15 -26.40
CA ILE A 169 4.50 2.08 -26.02
C ILE A 169 5.16 1.62 -24.72
N THR A 170 4.36 1.28 -23.70
CA THR A 170 4.84 0.72 -22.43
C THR A 170 5.64 -0.55 -22.71
N TRP A 171 5.16 -1.42 -23.61
CA TRP A 171 5.87 -2.64 -23.99
C TRP A 171 7.21 -2.38 -24.69
N LYS A 172 7.26 -1.43 -25.63
CA LYS A 172 8.54 -1.04 -26.27
C LYS A 172 9.54 -0.50 -25.25
N ARG A 173 9.09 0.34 -24.32
CA ARG A 173 9.94 0.87 -23.23
C ARG A 173 10.37 -0.22 -22.27
N TYR A 174 9.51 -1.19 -21.99
CA TYR A 174 9.84 -2.36 -21.19
C TYR A 174 10.92 -3.20 -21.86
N ARG A 175 10.83 -3.46 -23.17
CA ARG A 175 11.91 -4.16 -23.92
C ARG A 175 13.25 -3.44 -23.84
N LEU A 176 13.28 -2.11 -23.79
CA LEU A 176 14.51 -1.34 -23.62
C LEU A 176 15.11 -1.46 -22.22
N SER A 177 14.31 -1.68 -21.17
CA SER A 177 14.86 -1.89 -19.82
C SER A 177 15.51 -3.27 -19.67
N ILE A 178 15.09 -4.23 -20.50
CA ILE A 178 15.55 -5.63 -20.47
C ILE A 178 16.98 -5.82 -21.01
N THR A 179 17.58 -4.81 -21.65
CA THR A 179 18.93 -4.94 -22.23
C THR A 179 20.07 -4.67 -21.24
N ARG A 180 19.81 -4.61 -19.92
CA ARG A 180 20.87 -4.36 -18.92
C ARG A 180 21.77 -5.58 -18.74
N LYS A 181 23.08 -5.39 -18.91
CA LYS A 181 24.07 -6.48 -18.78
C LYS A 181 24.12 -7.13 -17.39
N THR A 182 23.71 -6.43 -16.34
CA THR A 182 23.77 -6.87 -14.93
C THR A 182 22.55 -7.70 -14.50
N LEU A 183 21.50 -7.76 -15.31
CA LEU A 183 20.24 -8.42 -14.99
C LEU A 183 19.88 -9.40 -16.10
N SER A 184 19.46 -10.60 -15.72
CA SER A 184 18.76 -11.54 -16.59
C SER A 184 17.25 -11.32 -16.44
N TYR A 185 16.53 -11.43 -17.55
CA TYR A 185 15.08 -11.26 -17.60
C TYR A 185 14.47 -12.51 -18.20
N ALA A 186 13.54 -13.14 -17.46
CA ALA A 186 12.92 -14.39 -17.88
C ALA A 186 11.42 -14.36 -17.60
N PRO A 187 10.56 -14.88 -18.50
CA PRO A 187 9.16 -15.14 -18.17
C PRO A 187 9.08 -16.15 -17.02
N GLN A 188 8.15 -15.96 -16.08
CA GLN A 188 7.97 -16.89 -14.97
C GLN A 188 7.55 -18.30 -15.44
N ILE A 189 6.96 -18.42 -16.64
CA ILE A 189 6.64 -19.72 -17.24
C ILE A 189 7.88 -20.50 -17.70
N HIS A 190 9.06 -19.88 -17.72
CA HIS A 190 10.34 -20.53 -18.05
C HIS A 190 11.19 -20.77 -16.79
N ASP A 191 10.58 -20.81 -15.60
CA ASP A 191 11.30 -21.12 -14.34
C ASP A 191 11.92 -22.55 -14.36
N ASP A 192 11.50 -23.41 -15.30
CA ASP A 192 11.96 -24.78 -15.52
C ASP A 192 13.08 -24.91 -16.57
N ARG A 193 13.53 -23.79 -17.17
CA ARG A 193 14.55 -23.78 -18.23
C ARG A 193 15.90 -23.30 -17.73
N GLU A 194 16.95 -23.83 -18.33
CA GLU A 194 18.33 -23.37 -18.08
C GLU A 194 18.59 -21.99 -18.75
N GLU A 195 19.58 -21.24 -18.26
CA GLU A 195 19.84 -19.87 -18.74
C GLU A 195 20.16 -19.82 -20.24
N GLU A 196 20.81 -20.86 -20.78
CA GLU A 196 21.14 -21.00 -22.20
C GLU A 196 19.92 -21.21 -23.10
N GLU A 197 18.80 -21.69 -22.55
CA GLU A 197 17.55 -21.93 -23.28
C GLU A 197 16.63 -20.70 -23.30
N LEU A 198 16.97 -19.66 -22.54
CA LEU A 198 16.17 -18.45 -22.41
C LEU A 198 16.34 -17.54 -23.63
N ASP A 199 15.42 -17.66 -24.59
CA ASP A 199 15.24 -16.67 -25.65
C ASP A 199 14.02 -15.78 -25.39
N LEU A 200 14.27 -14.70 -24.65
CA LEU A 200 13.22 -13.72 -24.36
C LEU A 200 12.78 -12.97 -25.64
N GLY A 201 13.66 -12.78 -26.61
CA GLY A 201 13.33 -12.11 -27.88
C GLY A 201 12.25 -12.88 -28.63
N ARG A 202 12.46 -14.19 -28.78
CA ARG A 202 11.52 -15.14 -29.37
C ARG A 202 10.23 -15.25 -28.58
N TYR A 203 10.31 -15.43 -27.26
CA TYR A 203 9.11 -15.51 -26.41
C TYR A 203 8.20 -14.29 -26.56
N ILE A 204 8.78 -13.08 -26.57
CA ILE A 204 8.01 -11.84 -26.74
C ILE A 204 7.39 -11.73 -28.14
N ALA A 205 8.03 -12.29 -29.17
CA ALA A 205 7.55 -12.23 -30.55
C ALA A 205 6.47 -13.28 -30.85
N GLU A 206 6.61 -14.49 -30.30
CA GLU A 206 5.81 -15.66 -30.69
C GLU A 206 4.73 -16.03 -29.66
N ASP A 207 5.00 -15.87 -28.36
CA ASP A 207 4.07 -16.32 -27.32
C ASP A 207 3.15 -15.19 -26.82
N ARG A 208 1.84 -15.40 -26.92
CA ARG A 208 0.83 -14.46 -26.40
C ARG A 208 0.89 -14.29 -24.88
N ASN A 209 1.39 -15.29 -24.16
CA ASN A 209 1.61 -15.22 -22.71
C ASN A 209 2.59 -14.11 -22.34
N ALA A 210 3.45 -13.65 -23.26
CA ALA A 210 4.30 -12.49 -23.04
C ALA A 210 3.52 -11.19 -22.75
N ARG A 211 2.24 -11.12 -23.15
CA ARG A 211 1.38 -9.96 -22.89
C ARG A 211 0.75 -9.99 -21.50
N THR A 212 0.63 -11.16 -20.87
CA THR A 212 -0.18 -11.35 -19.66
C THR A 212 0.59 -11.92 -18.48
N GLY A 213 1.63 -12.72 -18.72
CA GLY A 213 2.41 -13.40 -17.70
C GLY A 213 3.40 -12.48 -16.97
N PHE A 214 3.91 -12.94 -15.83
CA PHE A 214 4.97 -12.24 -15.11
C PHE A 214 6.34 -12.48 -15.75
N PHE A 215 7.19 -11.46 -15.67
CA PHE A 215 8.60 -11.51 -16.00
C PHE A 215 9.41 -11.30 -14.73
N ARG A 216 10.37 -12.19 -14.48
CA ARG A 216 11.37 -12.06 -13.43
C ARG A 216 12.50 -11.16 -13.91
N MET A 217 12.99 -10.34 -12.99
CA MET A 217 14.23 -9.58 -13.11
C MET A 217 15.19 -10.19 -12.10
N VAL A 218 16.27 -10.80 -12.56
CA VAL A 218 17.21 -11.55 -11.70
C VAL A 218 18.61 -10.97 -11.86
N PRO A 219 19.28 -10.54 -10.78
CA PRO A 219 20.68 -10.14 -10.85
C PRO A 219 21.56 -11.32 -11.29
N LYS A 220 22.48 -11.08 -12.22
CA LYS A 220 23.41 -12.12 -12.70
C LYS A 220 24.36 -12.64 -11.63
N ASP A 221 24.57 -11.88 -10.56
CA ASP A 221 25.31 -12.31 -9.38
C ASP A 221 24.51 -13.25 -8.44
N GLN A 222 23.37 -13.77 -8.89
CA GLN A 222 22.54 -14.80 -8.25
C GLN A 222 22.42 -14.65 -6.72
N ARG A 223 21.56 -13.72 -6.30
CA ARG A 223 21.39 -13.39 -4.88
C ARG A 223 20.36 -14.30 -4.23
N ALA A 224 20.81 -15.17 -3.32
CA ALA A 224 19.93 -16.09 -2.61
C ALA A 224 18.97 -15.35 -1.63
N PRO A 225 17.69 -15.73 -1.57
CA PRO A 225 16.80 -15.31 -0.49
C PRO A 225 17.31 -15.78 0.88
N GLU A 226 17.34 -14.88 1.85
CA GLU A 226 17.62 -15.20 3.25
C GLU A 226 16.32 -15.57 3.99
N THR A 227 16.44 -16.18 5.18
CA THR A 227 15.30 -16.53 6.06
C THR A 227 14.48 -15.29 6.46
N ASN A 228 15.14 -14.14 6.57
CA ASN A 228 14.55 -12.84 6.88
C ASN A 228 14.11 -12.08 5.61
N SER A 229 13.54 -12.73 4.61
CA SER A 229 13.13 -12.08 3.36
C SER A 229 11.66 -11.63 3.33
N GLY A 230 11.36 -10.62 2.54
CA GLY A 230 10.01 -10.13 2.32
C GLY A 230 9.78 -9.67 0.89
N ARG A 231 8.54 -9.27 0.61
CA ARG A 231 8.13 -8.73 -0.68
C ARG A 231 7.58 -7.32 -0.53
N LEU A 232 8.03 -6.43 -1.39
CA LEU A 232 7.47 -5.10 -1.59
C LEU A 232 6.67 -5.11 -2.89
N THR A 233 5.36 -4.96 -2.80
CA THR A 233 4.45 -4.78 -3.94
C THR A 233 4.31 -3.30 -4.24
N ILE A 234 4.40 -2.92 -5.52
CA ILE A 234 4.38 -1.53 -5.97
C ILE A 234 3.22 -1.34 -6.98
N GLY A 235 2.32 -0.42 -6.64
CA GLY A 235 1.18 -0.03 -7.46
C GLY A 235 1.41 1.30 -8.16
N VAL A 236 1.42 1.29 -9.50
CA VAL A 236 1.48 2.50 -10.33
C VAL A 236 0.48 2.38 -11.48
N GLU A 237 0.07 3.53 -12.03
CA GLU A 237 -0.75 3.56 -13.25
C GLU A 237 -0.02 2.84 -14.40
N PRO A 238 -0.72 2.11 -15.28
CA PRO A 238 -0.06 1.24 -16.26
C PRO A 238 0.89 2.00 -17.22
N LYS A 239 0.59 3.26 -17.56
CA LYS A 239 1.46 4.17 -18.33
C LYS A 239 2.84 4.36 -17.73
N TYR A 240 2.98 4.19 -16.41
CA TYR A 240 4.24 4.29 -15.68
C TYR A 240 4.93 2.93 -15.46
N GLY A 241 4.33 1.80 -15.86
CA GLY A 241 4.87 0.47 -15.61
C GLY A 241 6.29 0.27 -16.15
N ALA A 242 6.58 0.79 -17.35
CA ALA A 242 7.93 0.70 -17.93
C ALA A 242 8.95 1.60 -17.20
N GLN A 243 8.53 2.79 -16.76
CA GLN A 243 9.36 3.70 -15.97
C GLN A 243 9.69 3.09 -14.61
N LEU A 244 8.71 2.44 -13.97
CA LEU A 244 8.91 1.71 -12.73
C LEU A 244 9.87 0.53 -12.92
N ALA A 245 9.71 -0.27 -13.99
CA ALA A 245 10.59 -1.41 -14.26
C ALA A 245 12.07 -0.97 -14.42
N LEU A 246 12.32 0.16 -15.08
CA LEU A 246 13.67 0.73 -15.19
C LEU A 246 14.21 1.19 -13.82
N ALA A 247 13.36 1.79 -12.99
CA ALA A 247 13.71 2.19 -11.63
C ALA A 247 14.02 0.99 -10.74
N MET A 248 13.25 -0.09 -10.84
CA MET A 248 13.48 -1.37 -10.16
C MET A 248 14.84 -1.95 -10.56
N ALA A 249 15.14 -2.01 -11.86
CA ALA A 249 16.44 -2.47 -12.36
C ALA A 249 17.60 -1.65 -11.77
N THR A 250 17.45 -0.32 -11.76
CA THR A 250 18.45 0.60 -11.19
C THR A 250 18.62 0.43 -9.69
N LEU A 251 17.53 0.17 -8.96
CA LEU A 251 17.58 -0.11 -7.53
C LEU A 251 18.33 -1.42 -7.27
N MET A 252 18.07 -2.45 -8.08
CA MET A 252 18.70 -3.78 -7.98
C MET A 252 20.20 -3.74 -8.27
N ASP A 253 20.67 -2.88 -9.19
CA ASP A 253 22.10 -2.67 -9.43
C ASP A 253 22.80 -2.10 -8.19
N LYS A 254 22.13 -1.19 -7.46
CA LYS A 254 22.70 -0.45 -6.33
C LYS A 254 22.51 -1.12 -4.96
N HIS A 255 21.56 -2.05 -4.85
CA HIS A 255 21.16 -2.61 -3.56
C HIS A 255 21.08 -4.14 -3.61
N LYS A 256 22.15 -4.80 -3.15
CA LYS A 256 22.28 -6.26 -3.07
C LYS A 256 21.21 -6.95 -2.21
N SER A 257 20.61 -6.22 -1.26
CA SER A 257 19.48 -6.73 -0.48
C SER A 257 18.23 -7.00 -1.34
N VAL A 258 18.15 -6.48 -2.56
CA VAL A 258 17.08 -6.81 -3.50
C VAL A 258 17.52 -8.01 -4.32
N THR A 259 16.92 -9.16 -4.06
CA THR A 259 17.30 -10.45 -4.66
C THR A 259 16.66 -10.68 -6.01
N GLN A 260 15.42 -10.21 -6.19
CA GLN A 260 14.68 -10.39 -7.43
C GLN A 260 13.63 -9.29 -7.61
N GLY A 261 13.28 -8.99 -8.86
CA GLY A 261 12.07 -8.26 -9.22
C GLY A 261 11.08 -9.14 -10.00
N LYS A 262 9.81 -8.74 -10.02
CA LYS A 262 8.80 -9.25 -10.97
C LYS A 262 7.93 -8.10 -11.46
N VAL A 263 7.55 -8.15 -12.74
CA VAL A 263 6.49 -7.29 -13.28
C VAL A 263 5.58 -8.10 -14.20
N VAL A 264 4.29 -7.77 -14.19
CA VAL A 264 3.31 -8.43 -15.07
C VAL A 264 3.39 -7.87 -16.49
N GLY A 265 3.03 -8.70 -17.46
CA GLY A 265 2.86 -8.31 -18.84
C GLY A 265 1.85 -7.16 -19.02
N PRO A 266 2.06 -6.32 -20.04
CA PRO A 266 1.38 -5.04 -20.20
C PRO A 266 -0.14 -5.15 -20.40
N ALA A 267 -0.65 -6.31 -20.82
CA ALA A 267 -2.08 -6.48 -21.00
C ALA A 267 -2.84 -6.58 -19.67
N LYS A 268 -2.18 -7.09 -18.61
CA LYS A 268 -2.73 -7.28 -17.26
C LYS A 268 -2.22 -6.29 -16.22
N TYR A 269 -1.31 -5.38 -16.60
CA TYR A 269 -0.79 -4.38 -15.67
C TYR A 269 -1.91 -3.48 -15.12
N GLY A 270 -2.00 -3.39 -13.80
CA GLY A 270 -3.06 -2.65 -13.09
C GLY A 270 -4.44 -3.35 -13.07
N GLN A 271 -4.51 -4.64 -13.38
CA GLN A 271 -5.77 -5.42 -13.39
C GLN A 271 -5.80 -6.53 -12.32
N GLN A 272 -4.74 -6.66 -11.53
CA GLN A 272 -4.59 -7.67 -10.49
C GLN A 272 -3.95 -7.03 -9.26
N THR A 273 -3.97 -7.72 -8.11
CA THR A 273 -3.47 -7.20 -6.83
C THR A 273 -2.00 -6.77 -6.86
N ASP A 274 -1.19 -7.40 -7.70
CA ASP A 274 0.24 -7.13 -7.82
C ASP A 274 0.67 -7.05 -9.29
N SER A 275 1.12 -5.87 -9.72
CA SER A 275 1.68 -5.67 -11.07
C SER A 275 3.19 -5.54 -11.08
N ALA A 276 3.79 -5.11 -9.96
CA ALA A 276 5.23 -5.02 -9.77
C ALA A 276 5.60 -5.43 -8.34
N ILE A 277 6.66 -6.21 -8.20
CA ILE A 277 7.10 -6.82 -6.93
C ILE A 277 8.62 -6.76 -6.85
N LEU A 278 9.16 -6.44 -5.68
CA LEU A 278 10.56 -6.66 -5.32
C LEU A 278 10.65 -7.65 -4.17
N TYR A 279 11.53 -8.64 -4.29
CA TYR A 279 11.92 -9.55 -3.21
C TYR A 279 13.17 -8.99 -2.54
N ILE A 280 13.14 -8.89 -1.21
CA ILE A 280 14.11 -8.15 -0.40
C ILE A 280 14.55 -9.01 0.78
N ASN A 281 15.86 -9.21 0.95
CA ASN A 281 16.42 -9.67 2.22
C ASN A 281 16.42 -8.50 3.21
N GLY A 282 15.69 -8.66 4.31
CA GLY A 282 15.54 -7.64 5.35
C GLY A 282 14.13 -7.53 5.93
N ASP A 283 13.99 -6.58 6.84
CA ASP A 283 12.77 -6.31 7.59
C ASP A 283 11.90 -5.21 6.95
N LEU A 284 10.77 -4.93 7.61
CA LEU A 284 9.89 -3.80 7.27
C LEU A 284 10.64 -2.47 7.16
N ALA A 285 11.58 -2.17 8.06
CA ALA A 285 12.32 -0.90 8.05
C ALA A 285 13.18 -0.76 6.79
N LYS A 286 13.84 -1.84 6.37
CA LYS A 286 14.59 -1.91 5.11
C LYS A 286 13.68 -1.72 3.91
N ALA A 287 12.53 -2.38 3.89
CA ALA A 287 11.56 -2.28 2.79
C ALA A 287 11.01 -0.87 2.64
N VAL A 288 10.64 -0.19 3.74
CA VAL A 288 10.20 1.22 3.74
C VAL A 288 11.28 2.12 3.12
N LYS A 289 12.55 1.96 3.54
CA LYS A 289 13.67 2.76 3.01
C LYS A 289 13.90 2.52 1.52
N LEU A 290 13.77 1.26 1.06
CA LEU A 290 13.92 0.92 -0.36
C LEU A 290 12.74 1.42 -1.20
N GLY A 291 11.52 1.35 -0.68
CA GLY A 291 10.32 1.87 -1.35
C GLY A 291 10.40 3.38 -1.59
N GLU A 292 10.80 4.15 -0.58
CA GLU A 292 11.00 5.61 -0.73
C GLU A 292 12.14 5.96 -1.68
N LYS A 293 13.23 5.18 -1.69
CA LYS A 293 14.29 5.32 -2.70
C LYS A 293 13.79 5.01 -4.10
N LEU A 294 12.98 3.96 -4.26
CA LEU A 294 12.41 3.58 -5.55
C LEU A 294 11.50 4.68 -6.11
N LYS A 295 10.64 5.28 -5.26
CA LYS A 295 9.82 6.44 -5.64
C LYS A 295 10.69 7.56 -6.21
N LYS A 296 11.73 7.98 -5.47
CA LYS A 296 12.66 9.03 -5.91
C LYS A 296 13.40 8.67 -7.19
N LEU A 297 13.93 7.45 -7.29
CA LEU A 297 14.65 6.97 -8.47
C LEU A 297 13.76 6.87 -9.71
N SER A 298 12.48 6.58 -9.51
CA SER A 298 11.55 6.41 -10.62
C SER A 298 11.22 7.71 -11.34
N GLY A 299 11.23 8.85 -10.64
CA GLY A 299 10.72 10.12 -11.16
C GLY A 299 9.23 10.06 -11.55
N ILE A 300 8.49 9.05 -11.09
CA ILE A 300 7.04 8.95 -11.29
C ILE A 300 6.39 9.96 -10.35
N PRO A 301 5.47 10.81 -10.83
CA PRO A 301 4.81 11.78 -9.97
C PRO A 301 3.89 11.09 -8.95
N PRO A 302 3.56 11.73 -7.81
CA PRO A 302 2.73 11.13 -6.77
C PRO A 302 1.40 10.56 -7.28
N GLU A 303 0.72 11.26 -8.18
CA GLU A 303 -0.52 10.84 -8.83
C GLU A 303 -0.37 9.63 -9.78
N GLY A 304 0.87 9.21 -10.06
CA GLY A 304 1.16 7.99 -10.78
C GLY A 304 1.18 6.73 -9.91
N PHE A 305 1.20 6.88 -8.58
CA PHE A 305 1.13 5.77 -7.64
C PHE A 305 -0.34 5.47 -7.28
N VAL A 306 -0.69 4.19 -7.25
CA VAL A 306 -2.07 3.75 -7.05
C VAL A 306 -2.31 3.49 -5.56
N GLU A 307 -3.32 4.13 -4.99
CA GLU A 307 -3.75 3.86 -3.60
C GLU A 307 -4.45 2.49 -3.53
N HIS A 308 -3.68 1.43 -3.34
CA HIS A 308 -4.18 0.07 -3.17
C HIS A 308 -3.23 -0.70 -2.25
N THR A 309 -3.81 -1.47 -1.33
CA THR A 309 -3.08 -2.41 -0.48
C THR A 309 -3.73 -3.78 -0.65
N PRO A 310 -3.00 -4.79 -1.17
CA PRO A 310 -3.50 -6.16 -1.20
C PRO A 310 -3.87 -6.64 0.21
N LEU A 311 -4.91 -7.47 0.31
CA LEU A 311 -5.39 -7.97 1.60
C LEU A 311 -4.25 -8.61 2.39
N SER A 312 -4.20 -8.37 3.70
CA SER A 312 -3.16 -8.82 4.63
C SER A 312 -1.75 -8.27 4.43
N MET A 313 -1.53 -7.36 3.47
CA MET A 313 -0.26 -6.64 3.34
C MET A 313 -0.25 -5.37 4.17
N GLN A 314 0.93 -5.03 4.67
CA GLN A 314 1.20 -3.81 5.41
C GLN A 314 1.42 -2.65 4.44
N SER A 315 0.55 -1.62 4.48
CA SER A 315 0.81 -0.39 3.74
C SER A 315 2.06 0.30 4.28
N THR A 316 2.97 0.70 3.39
CA THR A 316 4.19 1.44 3.73
C THR A 316 4.22 2.85 3.15
N GLY A 317 3.16 3.24 2.44
CA GLY A 317 2.98 4.53 1.77
C GLY A 317 2.18 4.38 0.47
N LEU A 318 1.77 5.49 -0.13
CA LEU A 318 0.98 5.51 -1.38
C LEU A 318 1.61 4.60 -2.45
N GLY A 319 0.86 3.59 -2.92
CA GLY A 319 1.30 2.61 -3.92
C GLY A 319 2.41 1.66 -3.48
N LEU A 320 2.67 1.51 -2.18
CA LEU A 320 3.68 0.61 -1.63
C LEU A 320 3.07 -0.25 -0.51
N SER A 321 3.15 -1.57 -0.66
CA SER A 321 2.68 -2.53 0.33
C SER A 321 3.73 -3.61 0.57
N TYR A 322 3.90 -4.03 1.81
CA TYR A 322 4.94 -4.98 2.22
C TYR A 322 4.35 -6.20 2.93
N ALA A 323 4.99 -7.35 2.76
CA ALA A 323 4.75 -8.52 3.59
C ALA A 323 6.01 -9.39 3.70
N GLU A 324 6.25 -9.92 4.88
CA GLU A 324 7.34 -10.83 5.21
C GLU A 324 6.97 -12.28 4.89
N SER A 325 7.95 -13.03 4.44
CA SER A 325 7.87 -14.48 4.26
C SER A 325 8.36 -15.17 5.53
N VAL A 326 7.77 -16.32 5.84
CA VAL A 326 8.24 -17.24 6.87
C VAL A 326 8.81 -18.46 6.16
N GLU A 327 9.98 -18.91 6.59
CA GLU A 327 10.62 -20.11 6.05
C GLU A 327 9.71 -21.35 6.18
N GLY A 328 9.71 -22.21 5.16
CA GLY A 328 8.84 -23.40 5.10
C GLY A 328 7.38 -23.13 4.72
N GLN A 329 6.92 -21.88 4.67
CA GLN A 329 5.60 -21.53 4.15
C GLN A 329 5.62 -21.38 2.62
N PRO A 330 4.47 -21.50 1.92
CA PRO A 330 4.40 -21.22 0.50
C PRO A 330 4.97 -19.84 0.13
N SER A 331 5.75 -19.77 -0.93
CA SER A 331 6.50 -18.55 -1.28
C SER A 331 5.64 -17.44 -1.90
N SER A 332 4.44 -17.77 -2.42
CA SER A 332 3.50 -16.75 -2.86
C SER A 332 2.69 -16.24 -1.66
N HIS A 333 2.64 -14.92 -1.49
CA HIS A 333 2.00 -14.30 -0.33
C HIS A 333 0.52 -14.64 -0.21
N GLY A 334 -0.21 -14.61 -1.33
CA GLY A 334 -1.62 -14.99 -1.39
C GLY A 334 -1.84 -16.41 -0.90
N GLN A 335 -1.01 -17.37 -1.35
CA GLN A 335 -1.13 -18.75 -0.85
C GLN A 335 -0.72 -18.86 0.62
N ALA A 336 0.38 -18.23 1.04
CA ALA A 336 0.85 -18.30 2.42
C ALA A 336 -0.24 -17.88 3.43
N ARG A 337 -0.89 -16.73 3.20
CA ARG A 337 -1.97 -16.25 4.08
C ARG A 337 -3.29 -16.99 3.86
N THR A 338 -3.52 -17.56 2.67
CA THR A 338 -4.64 -18.49 2.44
C THR A 338 -4.54 -19.70 3.37
N HIS A 339 -3.35 -20.27 3.57
CA HIS A 339 -3.18 -21.41 4.46
C HIS A 339 -3.47 -21.07 5.93
N VAL A 340 -3.10 -19.87 6.38
CA VAL A 340 -3.49 -19.36 7.71
C VAL A 340 -5.02 -19.30 7.84
N ILE A 341 -5.71 -18.73 6.85
CA ILE A 341 -7.17 -18.66 6.83
C ILE A 341 -7.78 -20.06 6.85
N MET A 342 -7.25 -21.01 6.06
CA MET A 342 -7.73 -22.39 6.04
C MET A 342 -7.64 -23.06 7.40
N ASP A 343 -6.60 -22.81 8.18
CA ASP A 343 -6.47 -23.36 9.52
C ASP A 343 -7.45 -22.70 10.50
N ALA A 344 -7.59 -21.38 10.44
CA ALA A 344 -8.59 -20.65 11.22
C ALA A 344 -10.04 -21.09 10.92
N LEU A 345 -10.36 -21.45 9.67
CA LEU A 345 -11.70 -21.93 9.29
C LEU A 345 -12.05 -23.33 9.83
N LYS A 346 -11.07 -24.08 10.35
CA LYS A 346 -11.31 -25.37 11.03
C LYS A 346 -11.71 -25.19 12.50
N GLY A 347 -11.39 -24.05 13.09
CA GLY A 347 -11.63 -23.75 14.50
C GLY A 347 -13.06 -23.32 14.80
N GLN A 348 -13.38 -23.22 16.09
CA GLN A 348 -14.65 -22.69 16.60
C GLN A 348 -14.44 -21.34 17.29
N GLY A 349 -15.49 -20.52 17.34
CA GLY A 349 -15.47 -19.22 18.03
C GLY A 349 -15.15 -18.00 17.14
N PRO A 350 -14.85 -16.83 17.75
CA PRO A 350 -14.65 -15.59 17.01
C PRO A 350 -13.51 -15.68 15.98
N MET A 351 -13.74 -15.15 14.77
CA MET A 351 -12.76 -15.19 13.68
C MET A 351 -11.41 -14.58 14.08
N GLU A 352 -11.42 -13.44 14.78
CA GLU A 352 -10.20 -12.79 15.28
C GLU A 352 -9.31 -13.76 16.06
N ASN A 353 -9.85 -14.47 17.05
CA ASN A 353 -9.08 -15.40 17.88
C ASN A 353 -8.54 -16.59 17.08
N ARG A 354 -9.35 -17.14 16.18
CA ARG A 354 -8.94 -18.25 15.31
C ARG A 354 -7.80 -17.83 14.38
N LEU A 355 -7.86 -16.63 13.81
CA LEU A 355 -6.81 -16.08 12.96
C LEU A 355 -5.53 -15.81 13.76
N LYS A 356 -5.62 -15.20 14.94
CA LYS A 356 -4.44 -14.93 15.79
C LYS A 356 -3.70 -16.21 16.16
N MET A 357 -4.44 -17.26 16.51
CA MET A 357 -3.87 -18.58 16.80
C MET A 357 -3.20 -19.20 15.56
N ALA A 358 -3.90 -19.22 14.42
CA ALA A 358 -3.35 -19.76 13.17
C ALA A 358 -2.12 -18.97 12.66
N LEU A 359 -2.08 -17.65 12.88
CA LEU A 359 -0.91 -16.82 12.58
C LEU A 359 0.28 -17.23 13.44
N ALA A 360 0.09 -17.37 14.76
CA ALA A 360 1.13 -17.78 15.69
C ALA A 360 1.71 -19.17 15.33
N GLU A 361 0.85 -20.15 15.07
CA GLU A 361 1.25 -21.51 14.69
C GLU A 361 2.06 -21.57 13.39
N ARG A 362 1.84 -20.63 12.46
CA ARG A 362 2.56 -20.53 11.19
C ARG A 362 3.75 -19.56 11.23
N GLY A 363 4.12 -19.05 12.40
CA GLY A 363 5.29 -18.18 12.59
C GLY A 363 5.09 -16.72 12.17
N TYR A 364 3.84 -16.27 12.06
CA TYR A 364 3.50 -14.86 11.79
C TYR A 364 3.20 -14.10 13.08
N ASP A 365 3.32 -12.77 13.03
CA ASP A 365 2.88 -11.89 14.12
C ASP A 365 1.34 -11.95 14.23
N PRO A 366 0.77 -12.39 15.38
CA PRO A 366 -0.68 -12.48 15.54
C PRO A 366 -1.39 -11.13 15.43
N GLU A 367 -0.70 -10.03 15.71
CA GLU A 367 -1.28 -8.68 15.62
C GLU A 367 -1.03 -8.01 14.27
N ASN A 368 -0.16 -8.58 13.43
CA ASN A 368 0.09 -8.09 12.08
C ASN A 368 0.39 -9.24 11.11
N PRO A 369 -0.59 -9.68 10.30
CA PRO A 369 -0.42 -10.85 9.43
C PRO A 369 0.58 -10.61 8.30
N ALA A 370 1.05 -9.38 8.07
CA ALA A 370 2.11 -9.08 7.12
C ALA A 370 3.52 -9.36 7.66
N LEU A 371 3.71 -9.57 8.97
CA LEU A 371 5.03 -9.68 9.59
C LEU A 371 5.28 -11.09 10.13
N ARG A 372 6.55 -11.48 10.24
CA ARG A 372 6.97 -12.66 11.01
C ARG A 372 6.78 -12.40 12.50
N ALA A 373 6.61 -13.47 13.27
CA ALA A 373 6.65 -13.40 14.72
C ALA A 373 8.02 -12.86 15.19
N ARG A 374 8.03 -12.13 16.30
CA ARG A 374 9.26 -11.74 16.97
C ARG A 374 9.73 -12.93 17.81
N ASN A 375 10.94 -13.40 17.57
CA ASN A 375 11.61 -14.38 18.43
C ASN A 375 11.86 -13.83 19.83
#